data_AF-F9VEE0-F1
#
_entry.id   AF-F9VEE0-F1
#
_cell.length_a   1.000
_cell.length_b   1.000
_cell.length_c   1.000
_cell.angle_alpha   90.00
_cell.angle_beta   90.00
_cell.angle_gamma   90.00
#
_symmetry.space_group_name_H-M   'P 1'
#
loop_
_entity.id
_entity.type
_entity.pdbx_description
1 polymer ?
#
loop_
_entity_poly.entity_id
_entity_poly.type
_entity_poly.pdbx_seq_one_letter_code
_entity_poly.pdbx_strand_id
1 'polypeptide(L)'
;MNLDENGHSGIIKLEENLDSLKKLTQAYNKYLASLDTMVNNLSSFRLNTIMKTLTEISIVLTIPTMIYGFWGINLKLPFEEFSFGFLLVLAISLALSGAVWYWMRKIKLL
;
A
#
# COMPACT_ATOMS: atom_id res chain seq x y z
N MET A 1 -41.36 56.09 11.49
CA MET A 1 -40.07 55.90 10.81
C MET A 1 -39.17 54.82 11.45
N ASN A 2 -39.51 54.24 12.61
CA ASN A 2 -38.68 53.29 13.37
C ASN A 2 -38.86 51.79 13.01
N LEU A 3 -39.70 51.49 12.01
CA LEU A 3 -40.03 50.12 11.59
C LEU A 3 -39.19 49.64 10.39
N ASP A 4 -38.61 50.57 9.63
CA ASP A 4 -37.80 50.30 8.43
C ASP A 4 -36.32 50.00 8.77
N GLU A 5 -35.73 50.75 9.71
CA GLU A 5 -34.37 50.51 10.23
C GLU A 5 -34.21 49.15 10.93
N ASN A 6 -35.21 48.74 11.72
CA ASN A 6 -35.21 47.44 12.40
C ASN A 6 -35.37 46.27 11.44
N GLY A 7 -36.12 46.46 10.34
CA GLY A 7 -36.27 45.48 9.27
C GLY A 7 -34.94 45.24 8.55
N HIS A 8 -34.30 46.31 8.07
CA HIS A 8 -33.02 46.24 7.34
C HIS A 8 -31.88 45.64 8.19
N SER A 9 -31.79 46.01 9.48
CA SER A 9 -30.82 45.41 10.42
C SER A 9 -31.06 43.92 10.64
N GLY A 10 -32.32 43.47 10.60
CA GLY A 10 -32.67 42.05 10.68
C GLY A 10 -32.18 41.25 9.47
N ILE A 11 -32.33 41.78 8.25
CA ILE A 11 -31.93 41.08 7.01
C ILE A 11 -30.41 40.90 6.95
N ILE A 12 -29.64 41.93 7.34
CA ILE A 12 -28.17 41.85 7.37
C ILE A 12 -27.69 40.80 8.39
N LYS A 13 -28.33 40.71 9.57
CA LYS A 13 -28.01 39.66 10.57
C LYS A 13 -28.36 38.26 10.05
N LEU A 14 -29.42 38.12 9.26
CA LEU A 14 -29.80 36.85 8.64
C LEU A 14 -28.79 36.45 7.55
N GLU A 15 -28.33 37.41 6.75
CA GLU A 15 -27.32 37.20 5.72
C GLU A 15 -25.95 36.81 6.33
N GLU A 16 -25.53 37.49 7.40
CA GLU A 16 -24.31 37.17 8.14
C GLU A 16 -24.36 35.77 8.77
N ASN A 17 -25.50 35.39 9.34
CA ASN A 17 -25.72 34.03 9.86
C ASN A 17 -25.72 32.99 8.73
N LEU A 18 -26.36 33.27 7.60
CA LEU A 18 -26.33 32.37 6.44
C LEU A 18 -24.91 32.17 5.90
N ASP A 19 -24.11 33.23 5.83
CA ASP A 19 -22.72 33.14 5.38
C ASP A 19 -21.84 32.41 6.39
N SER A 20 -22.10 32.58 7.69
CA SER A 20 -21.45 31.80 8.74
C SER A 20 -21.79 30.30 8.61
N LEU A 21 -23.05 29.96 8.38
CA LEU A 21 -23.49 28.57 8.15
C LEU A 21 -22.90 27.96 6.88
N LYS A 22 -22.80 28.74 5.79
CA LYS A 22 -22.13 28.31 4.56
C LYS A 22 -20.65 28.03 4.81
N LYS A 23 -19.94 28.90 5.54
CA LYS A 23 -18.53 28.69 5.91
C LYS A 23 -18.34 27.42 6.74
N LEU A 24 -19.22 27.18 7.71
CA LEU A 24 -19.21 25.94 8.51
C LEU A 24 -19.43 24.70 7.63
N THR A 25 -20.38 24.77 6.70
CA THR A 25 -20.67 23.68 5.76
C THR A 25 -19.48 23.42 4.82
N GLN A 26 -18.84 24.47 4.30
CA GLN A 26 -17.64 24.36 3.47
C GLN A 26 -16.46 23.77 4.25
N ALA A 27 -16.26 24.19 5.50
CA ALA A 27 -15.24 23.62 6.36
C ALA A 27 -15.49 22.11 6.57
N TYR A 28 -16.73 21.72 6.90
CA TYR A 28 -17.10 20.32 7.06
C TYR A 28 -16.86 19.50 5.78
N ASN A 29 -17.27 20.01 4.62
CA ASN A 29 -16.99 19.36 3.33
C ASN A 29 -15.49 19.21 3.07
N LYS A 30 -14.67 20.21 3.44
CA LYS A 30 -13.21 20.13 3.33
C LYS A 30 -12.62 19.05 4.25
N TYR A 31 -13.13 18.92 5.47
CA TYR A 31 -12.72 17.83 6.37
C TYR A 31 -13.10 16.46 5.81
N LEU A 32 -14.33 16.31 5.31
CA LEU A 32 -14.77 15.07 4.68
C LEU A 32 -13.92 14.71 3.45
N ALA A 33 -13.62 15.66 2.59
CA ALA A 33 -12.74 15.45 1.44
C ALA A 33 -11.31 15.04 1.87
N SER A 34 -10.81 15.62 2.96
CA SER A 34 -9.53 15.22 3.55
C SER A 34 -9.56 13.80 4.10
N LEU A 35 -10.65 13.39 4.75
CA LEU A 35 -10.83 12.03 5.26
C LEU A 35 -10.90 11.03 4.10
N ASP A 36 -11.66 11.34 3.05
CA ASP A 36 -11.72 10.51 1.84
C ASP A 36 -10.33 10.31 1.23
N THR A 37 -9.57 11.41 1.09
CA THR A 37 -8.17 11.35 0.62
C THR A 37 -7.31 10.46 1.53
N MET A 38 -7.45 10.57 2.86
CA MET A 38 -6.71 9.71 3.80
C MET A 38 -7.09 8.23 3.68
N VAL A 39 -8.38 7.91 3.55
CA VAL A 39 -8.87 6.53 3.39
C VAL A 39 -8.37 5.93 2.08
N ASN A 40 -8.40 6.70 1.00
CA ASN A 40 -7.87 6.30 -0.31
C ASN A 40 -6.35 6.06 -0.25
N ASN A 41 -5.61 6.93 0.43
CA ASN A 41 -4.17 6.75 0.68
C ASN A 41 -3.87 5.50 1.52
N LEU A 42 -4.65 5.24 2.58
CA LEU A 42 -4.49 4.04 3.41
C LEU A 42 -4.74 2.76 2.62
N SER A 43 -5.76 2.76 1.76
CA SER A 43 -6.08 1.62 0.89
C SER A 43 -4.95 1.36 -0.10
N SER A 44 -4.42 2.42 -0.73
CA SER A 44 -3.28 2.34 -1.64
C SER A 44 -2.02 1.84 -0.93
N PHE A 45 -1.78 2.30 0.31
CA PHE A 45 -0.69 1.82 1.14
C PHE A 45 -0.81 0.31 1.43
N ARG A 46 -1.99 -0.15 1.85
CA ARG A 46 -2.25 -1.57 2.11
C ARG A 46 -2.05 -2.43 0.85
N LEU A 47 -2.56 -1.99 -0.29
CA LEU A 47 -2.35 -2.68 -1.57
C LEU A 47 -0.87 -2.73 -1.94
N ASN A 48 -0.14 -1.62 -1.78
CA ASN A 48 1.29 -1.57 -2.02
C ASN A 48 2.06 -2.52 -1.09
N THR A 49 1.67 -2.62 0.19
CA THR A 49 2.24 -3.60 1.13
C THR A 49 1.93 -5.03 0.70
N ILE A 50 0.67 -5.34 0.37
CA ILE A 50 0.24 -6.69 -0.05
C ILE A 50 1.00 -7.12 -1.31
N MET A 51 1.11 -6.26 -2.32
CA MET A 51 1.84 -6.56 -3.55
C MET A 51 3.31 -6.85 -3.29
N LYS A 52 3.94 -6.11 -2.38
CA LYS A 52 5.34 -6.35 -1.98
C LYS A 52 5.49 -7.70 -1.27
N THR A 53 4.59 -8.03 -0.35
CA THR A 53 4.61 -9.34 0.33
C THR A 53 4.37 -10.49 -0.66
N LEU A 54 3.40 -10.37 -1.56
CA LEU A 54 3.13 -11.39 -2.56
C LEU A 54 4.31 -11.59 -3.52
N THR A 55 4.94 -10.50 -3.95
CA THR A 55 6.11 -10.55 -4.85
C THR A 55 7.30 -11.22 -4.17
N GLU A 56 7.55 -10.91 -2.90
CA GLU A 56 8.60 -11.56 -2.10
C GLU A 56 8.35 -13.07 -1.99
N ILE A 57 7.14 -13.49 -1.62
CA ILE A 57 6.77 -14.92 -1.56
C ILE A 57 6.95 -15.59 -2.93
N SER A 58 6.52 -14.93 -4.01
CA SER A 58 6.59 -15.49 -5.36
C SER A 58 8.04 -15.72 -5.80
N ILE A 59 8.97 -14.81 -5.50
CA ILE A 59 10.40 -14.98 -5.80
C ILE A 59 10.97 -16.17 -5.02
N VAL A 60 10.68 -16.26 -3.73
CA VAL A 60 11.13 -17.37 -2.86
C VAL A 60 10.59 -18.72 -3.34
N LEU A 61 9.34 -18.76 -3.84
CA LEU A 61 8.70 -19.99 -4.33
C LEU A 61 9.15 -20.39 -5.75
N THR A 62 9.52 -19.43 -6.59
CA THR A 62 9.92 -19.70 -7.99
C THR A 62 11.19 -20.56 -8.04
N ILE A 63 12.18 -20.31 -7.18
CA ILE A 63 13.44 -21.04 -7.15
C ILE A 63 13.25 -22.55 -6.86
N PRO A 64 12.61 -22.98 -5.76
CA PRO A 64 12.36 -24.39 -5.50
C PRO A 64 11.45 -25.03 -6.56
N THR A 65 10.45 -24.30 -7.05
CA THR A 65 9.56 -24.79 -8.12
C THR A 65 10.34 -25.05 -9.42
N MET A 66 11.29 -24.20 -9.76
CA MET A 66 12.14 -24.35 -10.95
C MET A 66 13.07 -25.57 -10.84
N ILE A 67 13.67 -25.79 -9.67
CA ILE A 67 14.51 -26.98 -9.40
C ILE A 67 13.68 -28.26 -9.50
N TYR A 68 12.51 -28.27 -8.87
CA TYR A 68 11.59 -29.41 -8.90
C TYR A 68 11.08 -29.66 -10.32
N GLY A 69 10.80 -28.59 -11.07
CA GLY A 69 10.47 -28.64 -12.48
C GLY A 69 11.54 -29.35 -13.30
N PHE A 70 12.82 -28.99 -13.12
CA PHE A 70 13.94 -29.64 -13.81
C PHE A 70 14.15 -31.11 -13.41
N TRP A 71 13.85 -31.50 -12.16
CA TRP A 71 13.93 -32.90 -11.70
C TRP A 71 12.74 -33.76 -12.16
N GLY A 72 11.57 -33.13 -12.40
CA GLY A 72 10.36 -33.80 -12.87
C GLY A 72 10.36 -34.14 -14.36
N ILE A 73 11.21 -33.46 -15.14
CA ILE A 73 11.54 -33.86 -16.52
C ILE A 73 12.66 -34.89 -16.42
N ASN A 74 12.58 -36.03 -17.14
CA ASN A 74 13.58 -37.11 -17.19
C ASN A 74 14.94 -36.66 -17.84
N LEU A 75 15.38 -35.44 -17.55
CA LEU A 75 16.69 -34.93 -17.88
C LEU A 75 17.67 -35.56 -16.90
N LYS A 76 18.48 -36.51 -17.37
CA LYS A 76 19.71 -36.95 -16.71
C LYS A 76 20.60 -35.73 -16.55
N LEU A 77 20.50 -35.06 -15.40
CA LEU A 77 21.40 -33.98 -15.05
C LEU A 77 22.79 -34.60 -14.83
N PRO A 78 23.88 -34.00 -15.35
CA PRO A 78 25.25 -34.39 -15.00
C PRO A 78 25.59 -34.17 -13.50
N PHE A 79 24.61 -33.72 -12.70
CA PHE A 79 24.66 -33.56 -11.25
C PHE A 79 23.89 -34.66 -10.49
N GLU A 80 23.44 -35.74 -11.14
CA GLU A 80 22.87 -36.92 -10.46
C GLU A 80 23.85 -37.53 -9.42
N GLU A 81 25.15 -37.32 -9.58
CA GLU A 81 26.16 -37.86 -8.65
C GLU A 81 26.28 -37.08 -7.34
N PHE A 82 25.86 -35.81 -7.29
CA PHE A 82 25.90 -35.02 -6.06
C PHE A 82 24.54 -35.09 -5.35
N SER A 83 24.39 -36.07 -4.46
CA SER A 83 23.24 -36.25 -3.57
C SER A 83 22.88 -34.97 -2.76
N PHE A 84 23.84 -34.05 -2.60
CA PHE A 84 23.66 -32.76 -1.92
C PHE A 84 23.28 -31.58 -2.83
N GLY A 85 23.12 -31.76 -4.14
CA GLY A 85 22.75 -30.70 -5.09
C GLY A 85 21.44 -30.00 -4.70
N PHE A 86 20.44 -30.78 -4.26
CA PHE A 86 19.19 -30.24 -3.71
C PHE A 86 19.44 -29.30 -2.52
N LEU A 87 20.25 -29.76 -1.56
CA LEU A 87 20.53 -29.02 -0.33
C LEU A 87 21.34 -27.74 -0.61
N LEU A 88 22.24 -27.78 -1.59
CA LEU A 88 23.08 -26.65 -1.99
C LEU A 88 22.25 -25.58 -2.70
N VAL A 89 21.33 -25.96 -3.60
CA VAL A 89 20.45 -24.97 -4.25
C VAL A 89 19.40 -24.43 -3.26
N LEU A 90 18.90 -25.26 -2.34
CA LEU A 90 18.04 -24.80 -1.24
C LEU A 90 18.77 -23.78 -0.35
N ALA A 91 20.02 -24.05 0.02
CA ALA A 91 20.85 -23.15 0.81
C ALA A 91 21.15 -21.84 0.08
N ILE A 92 21.45 -21.88 -1.23
CA ILE A 92 21.65 -20.68 -2.05
C ILE A 92 20.36 -19.88 -2.19
N SER A 93 19.20 -20.54 -2.34
CA SER A 93 17.89 -19.88 -2.39
C SER A 93 17.56 -19.16 -1.08
N LEU A 94 17.80 -19.83 0.06
CA LEU A 94 17.64 -19.23 1.40
C LEU A 94 18.62 -18.08 1.63
N ALA A 95 19.87 -18.22 1.19
CA ALA A 95 20.88 -17.17 1.28
C ALA A 95 20.52 -15.96 0.41
N LEU A 96 20.05 -16.17 -0.83
CA LEU A 96 19.57 -15.10 -1.72
C LEU A 96 18.33 -14.41 -1.16
N SER A 97 17.36 -15.17 -0.67
CA SER A 97 16.16 -14.60 -0.02
C SER A 97 16.55 -13.79 1.22
N GLY A 98 17.40 -14.32 2.10
CA GLY A 98 17.92 -13.60 3.27
C GLY A 98 18.73 -12.37 2.90
N ALA A 99 19.54 -12.45 1.84
CA ALA A 99 20.32 -11.33 1.33
C ALA A 99 19.43 -10.24 0.74
N VAL A 100 18.42 -10.59 -0.05
CA VAL A 100 17.43 -9.64 -0.60
C VAL A 100 16.62 -9.00 0.52
N TRP A 101 16.16 -9.78 1.49
CA TRP A 101 15.46 -9.27 2.68
C TRP A 101 16.33 -8.29 3.47
N TYR A 102 17.60 -8.66 3.72
CA TYR A 102 18.55 -7.80 4.41
C TYR A 102 18.86 -6.52 3.64
N TRP A 103 19.04 -6.63 2.31
CA TRP A 103 19.33 -5.51 1.42
C TRP A 103 18.12 -4.57 1.29
N MET A 104 16.91 -5.12 1.17
CA MET A 104 15.66 -4.36 1.10
C MET A 104 15.39 -3.62 2.42
N ARG A 105 15.74 -4.23 3.56
CA ARG A 105 15.69 -3.59 4.89
C ARG A 105 16.73 -2.48 5.06
N LYS A 106 17.92 -2.63 4.46
CA LYS A 106 18.99 -1.61 4.44
C LYS A 106 18.63 -0.40 3.59
N ILE A 107 17.89 -0.60 2.50
CA ILE A 107 17.69 0.43 1.47
C ILE A 107 16.49 1.37 1.75
N LYS A 108 15.70 1.18 2.81
CA LYS A 108 14.61 2.13 3.19
C LYS A 108 13.66 2.47 2.02
N LEU A 109 13.51 1.58 1.03
CA LEU A 109 12.53 1.74 -0.08
C LEU A 109 11.19 1.04 0.25
N LEU A 110 10.78 1.21 1.51
CA LEU A 110 9.42 1.02 1.99
C LEU A 110 9.16 1.99 3.14
#